data_AF-A0A1H8TDW0-F1
#
_entry.id   AF-A0A1H8TDW0-F1
#
_cell.length_a   1.000
_cell.length_b   1.000
_cell.length_c   1.000
_cell.angle_alpha   90.00
_cell.angle_beta   90.00
_cell.angle_gamma   90.00
#
_symmetry.space_group_name_H-M   'P 1'
#
loop_
_entity.id
_entity.type
_entity.pdbx_description
1 polymer ?
#
loop_
_entity_poly.entity_id
_entity_poly.type
_entity_poly.pdbx_seq_one_letter_code
_entity_poly.pdbx_strand_id
1 'polypeptide(L)'
;MKVLYAKHVRPAQRNRLVAMLAACILVCGLVFASTTPSSAHANASAGILNNGLDGITIDINSDPYAYFATKRSGEYAYGTQGCAWFASARICDLTGIDVTIWSGSNWYYSKYADYGFSTGTSVPTGKALACFTDHVLVIENVSGDTYTISEGGMSSAGSEHGYCQITTMSREDLESASTRGYGSFLGYVYLGVNFPSCESGSMFRLYNPNSGEHFYTASSSERDNLVVCGWTYEGVAWNAPSSGYEVYRLYNPNGGDHHYTMSAEERDWLIGLGWRYEGVGWHSDTAQTTPLYRLYNPNAETGSHHYTMSVEERDGLVALGWNDEGIGWYGL
;
A
#
# COMPACT_ATOMS: atom_id res chain seq x y z
N MET A 1 53.43 2.52 63.15
CA MET A 1 52.50 1.39 62.88
C MET A 1 52.36 1.29 61.36
N LYS A 2 53.12 0.42 60.65
CA LYS A 2 52.83 -1.01 60.33
C LYS A 2 51.37 -1.15 59.84
N VAL A 3 51.06 -1.55 58.60
CA VAL A 3 51.45 -2.77 57.84
C VAL A 3 51.19 -2.52 56.32
N LEU A 4 52.21 -2.60 55.43
CA LEU A 4 52.55 -3.66 54.44
C LEU A 4 51.43 -3.99 53.41
N TYR A 5 51.55 -3.70 52.09
CA TYR A 5 52.38 -4.27 50.99
C TYR A 5 51.71 -5.41 50.19
N ALA A 6 51.50 -5.19 48.88
CA ALA A 6 51.73 -6.09 47.72
C ALA A 6 51.15 -5.39 46.45
N LYS A 7 51.92 -4.81 45.49
CA LYS A 7 52.66 -5.43 44.36
C LYS A 7 51.93 -6.67 43.81
N HIS A 8 51.62 -6.89 42.53
CA HIS A 8 52.17 -6.51 41.21
C HIS A 8 51.17 -7.18 40.19
N VAL A 9 50.81 -6.69 39.01
CA VAL A 9 51.46 -6.86 37.67
C VAL A 9 50.45 -6.33 36.62
N ARG A 10 50.92 -5.57 35.62
CA ARG A 10 50.33 -5.37 34.26
C ARG A 10 51.26 -6.10 33.26
N PRO A 11 50.95 -6.36 31.95
CA PRO A 11 49.74 -6.21 31.13
C PRO A 11 49.48 -7.36 30.09
N ALA A 12 48.46 -7.16 29.24
CA ALA A 12 48.40 -7.45 27.78
C ALA A 12 47.97 -8.84 27.21
N GLN A 13 46.99 -8.74 26.31
CA GLN A 13 46.82 -9.41 25.00
C GLN A 13 46.81 -10.95 24.88
N ARG A 14 45.69 -11.46 24.30
CA ARG A 14 45.45 -12.68 23.48
C ARG A 14 44.24 -13.46 24.03
N ASN A 15 43.32 -14.06 23.27
CA ASN A 15 42.95 -14.08 21.86
C ASN A 15 41.67 -14.96 21.80
N ARG A 16 40.82 -14.75 20.77
CA ARG A 16 39.93 -15.74 20.10
C ARG A 16 38.53 -16.06 20.68
N LEU A 17 37.54 -15.71 19.85
CA LEU A 17 36.46 -16.55 19.30
C LEU A 17 35.70 -17.50 20.25
N VAL A 18 34.41 -17.21 20.50
CA VAL A 18 33.28 -18.13 20.26
C VAL A 18 32.01 -17.30 19.94
N ALA A 19 31.29 -17.72 18.90
CA ALA A 19 30.06 -17.16 18.39
C ALA A 19 28.80 -17.86 18.95
N MET A 20 27.66 -17.15 18.86
CA MET A 20 26.28 -17.64 18.73
C MET A 20 25.58 -18.43 19.86
N LEU A 21 24.28 -18.10 20.00
CA LEU A 21 23.15 -18.83 20.60
C LEU A 21 22.93 -18.77 22.13
N ALA A 22 21.91 -17.98 22.54
CA ALA A 22 20.93 -18.20 23.64
C ALA A 22 20.26 -16.84 23.96
N ALA A 23 18.96 -16.68 24.22
CA ALA A 23 17.89 -17.63 24.51
C ALA A 23 16.51 -17.00 24.26
N CYS A 24 15.57 -17.83 23.79
CA CYS A 24 14.14 -17.60 23.88
C CYS A 24 13.62 -17.87 25.31
N ILE A 25 12.42 -17.34 25.56
CA ILE A 25 11.39 -17.71 26.57
C ILE A 25 11.45 -16.97 27.91
N LEU A 26 10.52 -16.03 28.07
CA LEU A 26 9.65 -16.01 29.24
C LEU A 26 8.24 -15.52 28.85
N VAL A 27 7.32 -16.49 28.72
CA VAL A 27 5.87 -16.28 28.65
C VAL A 27 5.34 -16.39 30.08
N CYS A 28 4.55 -15.40 30.52
CA CYS A 28 3.32 -15.64 31.30
C CYS A 28 2.54 -14.34 31.54
N GLY A 29 1.39 -14.23 30.86
CA GLY A 29 0.11 -13.98 31.51
C GLY A 29 -0.30 -12.52 31.77
N LEU A 30 -1.04 -11.93 30.83
CA LEU A 30 -2.23 -11.14 31.13
C LEU A 30 -3.24 -11.28 29.97
N VAL A 31 -4.44 -11.72 30.33
CA VAL A 31 -5.53 -12.12 29.44
C VAL A 31 -6.27 -10.89 28.89
N PHE A 32 -6.37 -10.85 27.57
CA PHE A 32 -7.44 -10.30 26.72
C PHE A 32 -8.19 -9.06 27.22
N ALA A 33 -7.78 -7.90 26.69
CA ALA A 33 -8.71 -7.03 25.99
C ALA A 33 -8.22 -6.94 24.55
N SER A 34 -8.83 -7.72 23.66
CA SER A 34 -8.68 -7.58 22.23
C SER A 34 -9.28 -6.23 21.83
N THR A 35 -8.49 -5.16 21.90
CA THR A 35 -8.80 -3.95 21.15
C THR A 35 -8.51 -4.31 19.71
N THR A 36 -9.54 -4.76 19.00
CA THR A 36 -9.58 -4.69 17.54
C THR A 36 -8.99 -3.35 17.12
N PRO A 37 -7.99 -3.28 16.23
CA PRO A 37 -7.59 -2.00 15.67
C PRO A 37 -8.87 -1.37 15.11
N SER A 38 -9.17 -0.14 15.51
CA SER A 38 -10.26 0.65 14.96
C SER A 38 -10.01 0.77 13.46
N SER A 39 -10.69 -0.07 12.69
CA SER A 39 -10.74 0.02 11.24
C SER A 39 -11.27 1.40 10.89
N ALA A 40 -10.37 2.27 10.41
CA ALA A 40 -10.73 3.60 9.94
C ALA A 40 -11.67 3.43 8.75
N HIS A 41 -12.89 3.98 8.87
CA HIS A 41 -13.84 4.03 7.76
C HIS A 41 -13.30 5.00 6.71
N ALA A 42 -12.82 4.47 5.58
CA ALA A 42 -12.36 5.30 4.48
C ALA A 42 -13.51 5.51 3.48
N ASN A 43 -13.93 6.78 3.32
CA ASN A 43 -14.79 7.21 2.22
C ASN A 43 -13.99 7.07 0.91
N ALA A 44 -14.23 5.99 0.16
CA ALA A 44 -13.48 5.67 -1.04
C ALA A 44 -14.10 6.32 -2.29
N SER A 45 -13.49 7.41 -2.77
CA SER A 45 -13.73 7.91 -4.13
C SER A 45 -12.46 8.06 -4.99
N ALA A 46 -11.27 7.90 -4.41
CA ALA A 46 -10.01 7.91 -5.16
C ALA A 46 -8.89 7.02 -4.54
N GLY A 47 -9.08 6.53 -3.32
CA GLY A 47 -7.99 6.09 -2.46
C GLY A 47 -7.71 4.60 -2.36
N ILE A 48 -8.32 3.72 -3.15
CA ILE A 48 -8.17 2.26 -2.96
C ILE A 48 -6.68 1.82 -3.02
N LEU A 49 -5.90 2.28 -4.01
CA LEU A 49 -4.45 2.03 -4.07
C LEU A 49 -3.64 2.66 -2.93
N ASN A 50 -4.19 3.72 -2.32
CA ASN A 50 -3.56 4.59 -1.35
C ASN A 50 -4.04 4.23 0.07
N ASN A 51 -4.24 2.96 0.41
CA ASN A 51 -4.52 2.51 1.79
C ASN A 51 -3.77 1.21 2.13
N GLY A 52 -2.83 0.80 1.28
CA GLY A 52 -2.04 -0.43 1.44
C GLY A 52 -2.75 -1.72 1.02
N LEU A 53 -2.05 -2.86 1.11
CA LEU A 53 -2.54 -4.18 0.70
C LEU A 53 -2.94 -5.10 1.86
N ASP A 54 -3.96 -4.80 2.65
CA ASP A 54 -4.59 -5.83 3.52
C ASP A 54 -6.12 -5.71 3.50
N GLY A 55 -6.62 -5.19 2.38
CA GLY A 55 -8.01 -4.81 2.22
C GLY A 55 -8.41 -3.59 3.06
N ILE A 56 -9.40 -2.86 2.56
CA ILE A 56 -10.01 -1.73 3.25
C ILE A 56 -11.39 -2.19 3.70
N THR A 57 -11.72 -1.92 4.96
CA THR A 57 -13.12 -1.90 5.39
C THR A 57 -13.81 -0.76 4.66
N ILE A 58 -14.64 -1.10 3.67
CA ILE A 58 -15.44 -0.12 2.95
C ILE A 58 -16.70 0.17 3.78
N ASP A 59 -17.01 1.45 3.99
CA ASP A 59 -18.28 1.81 4.60
C ASP A 59 -19.40 1.63 3.56
N ILE A 60 -20.05 0.46 3.62
CA ILE A 60 -21.16 0.09 2.74
C ILE A 60 -22.40 0.97 2.92
N ASN A 61 -22.44 1.79 3.97
CA ASN A 61 -23.50 2.74 4.24
C ASN A 61 -23.15 4.16 3.77
N SER A 62 -21.98 4.35 3.15
CA SER A 62 -21.58 5.59 2.47
C SER A 62 -21.75 5.47 0.95
N ASP A 63 -21.98 6.59 0.27
CA ASP A 63 -22.03 6.61 -1.20
C ASP A 63 -20.65 6.32 -1.81
N PRO A 64 -20.58 5.60 -2.96
CA PRO A 64 -21.72 5.10 -3.75
C PRO A 64 -22.26 3.75 -3.24
N TYR A 65 -21.59 3.08 -2.30
CA TYR A 65 -21.92 1.72 -1.87
C TYR A 65 -23.31 1.61 -1.24
N ALA A 66 -23.76 2.61 -0.48
CA ALA A 66 -25.09 2.68 0.11
C ALA A 66 -26.19 2.69 -0.95
N TYR A 67 -26.02 3.49 -2.00
CA TYR A 67 -26.96 3.53 -3.13
C TYR A 67 -27.09 2.15 -3.78
N PHE A 68 -25.98 1.48 -4.08
CA PHE A 68 -26.01 0.14 -4.67
C PHE A 68 -26.51 -0.95 -3.71
N ALA A 69 -26.33 -0.81 -2.40
CA ALA A 69 -26.90 -1.71 -1.39
C ALA A 69 -28.44 -1.66 -1.35
N THR A 70 -29.07 -0.54 -1.73
CA THR A 70 -30.53 -0.41 -1.79
C THR A 70 -31.16 -0.95 -3.08
N LYS A 71 -30.36 -1.24 -4.12
CA LYS A 71 -30.87 -1.77 -5.38
C LYS A 71 -31.31 -3.23 -5.20
N ARG A 72 -32.61 -3.49 -5.35
CA ARG A 72 -33.21 -4.85 -5.35
C ARG A 72 -32.93 -5.66 -6.63
N SER A 73 -31.89 -5.33 -7.37
CA SER A 73 -31.48 -6.12 -8.53
C SER A 73 -30.63 -7.29 -8.05
N GLY A 74 -31.19 -8.50 -8.07
CA GLY A 74 -30.48 -9.78 -8.08
C GLY A 74 -30.54 -10.64 -6.82
N GLU A 75 -31.25 -11.75 -6.90
CA GLU A 75 -31.21 -12.82 -5.90
C GLU A 75 -29.94 -13.70 -5.98
N TYR A 76 -29.00 -13.42 -6.91
CA TYR A 76 -27.89 -14.34 -7.20
C TYR A 76 -26.50 -13.70 -7.38
N ALA A 77 -26.35 -12.39 -7.19
CA ALA A 77 -25.06 -11.67 -7.18
C ALA A 77 -24.79 -10.92 -5.86
N TYR A 78 -25.64 -11.14 -4.84
CA TYR A 78 -25.92 -10.11 -3.85
C TYR A 78 -25.98 -10.65 -2.42
N GLY A 79 -24.87 -10.46 -1.72
CA GLY A 79 -24.87 -9.90 -0.37
C GLY A 79 -23.95 -8.67 -0.39
N THR A 80 -23.86 -7.92 0.71
CA THR A 80 -22.83 -6.88 0.96
C THR A 80 -21.38 -7.38 0.85
N GLN A 81 -21.24 -8.68 0.58
CA GLN A 81 -20.04 -9.46 0.45
C GLN A 81 -19.80 -9.93 -1.00
N GLY A 82 -20.58 -9.53 -2.00
CA GLY A 82 -20.47 -10.07 -3.37
C GLY A 82 -19.52 -9.30 -4.29
N CYS A 83 -18.74 -10.01 -5.11
CA CYS A 83 -17.78 -9.42 -6.04
C CYS A 83 -18.43 -8.55 -7.13
N ALA A 84 -19.57 -8.99 -7.67
CA ALA A 84 -20.34 -8.25 -8.67
C ALA A 84 -20.95 -6.95 -8.10
N TRP A 85 -21.41 -6.98 -6.86
CA TRP A 85 -21.90 -5.80 -6.15
C TRP A 85 -20.78 -4.77 -5.98
N PHE A 86 -19.62 -5.20 -5.48
CA PHE A 86 -18.45 -4.32 -5.31
C PHE A 86 -17.99 -3.73 -6.65
N ALA A 87 -17.84 -4.57 -7.68
CA ALA A 87 -17.42 -4.12 -9.00
C ALA A 87 -18.41 -3.10 -9.60
N SER A 88 -19.72 -3.30 -9.42
CA SER A 88 -20.74 -2.36 -9.90
C SER A 88 -20.60 -0.98 -9.24
N ALA A 89 -20.48 -0.95 -7.91
CA ALA A 89 -20.29 0.28 -7.16
C ALA A 89 -18.97 0.98 -7.54
N ARG A 90 -17.88 0.21 -7.69
CA ARG A 90 -16.57 0.74 -8.03
C ARG A 90 -16.49 1.29 -9.46
N ILE A 91 -17.17 0.69 -10.43
CA ILE A 91 -17.27 1.26 -11.79
C ILE A 91 -18.01 2.58 -11.76
N CYS A 92 -19.13 2.65 -11.03
CA CYS A 92 -19.88 3.90 -10.88
C CYS A 92 -19.02 5.01 -10.26
N ASP A 93 -18.21 4.67 -9.26
CA ASP A 93 -17.24 5.60 -8.67
C ASP A 93 -16.18 6.06 -9.68
N LEU A 94 -15.58 5.12 -10.42
CA LEU A 94 -14.50 5.40 -11.37
C LEU A 94 -14.96 6.17 -12.62
N THR A 95 -16.19 5.94 -13.06
CA THR A 95 -16.67 6.38 -14.40
C THR A 95 -17.85 7.34 -14.34
N GLY A 96 -18.55 7.41 -13.20
CA GLY A 96 -19.87 8.05 -13.09
C GLY A 96 -21.00 7.27 -13.78
N ILE A 97 -20.72 6.10 -14.36
CA ILE A 97 -21.70 5.29 -15.09
C ILE A 97 -22.34 4.28 -14.14
N ASP A 98 -23.65 4.40 -13.97
CA ASP A 98 -24.44 3.46 -13.18
C ASP A 98 -24.60 2.13 -13.92
N VAL A 99 -23.93 1.09 -13.43
CA VAL A 99 -23.95 -0.27 -13.99
C VAL A 99 -24.48 -1.28 -13.00
N THR A 100 -25.05 -2.37 -13.51
CA THR A 100 -25.43 -3.53 -12.70
C THR A 100 -24.80 -4.79 -13.28
N ILE A 101 -23.79 -5.31 -12.59
CA ILE A 101 -23.12 -6.56 -12.94
C ILE A 101 -23.87 -7.73 -12.31
N TRP A 102 -24.20 -8.73 -13.14
CA TRP A 102 -24.87 -9.96 -12.70
C TRP A 102 -23.90 -11.10 -12.43
N SER A 103 -22.87 -11.23 -13.26
CA SER A 103 -21.74 -12.16 -13.09
C SER A 103 -20.59 -11.74 -14.00
N GLY A 104 -19.38 -12.24 -13.73
CA GLY A 104 -18.22 -12.02 -14.61
C GLY A 104 -18.50 -12.47 -16.04
N SER A 105 -19.06 -13.68 -16.20
CA SER A 105 -19.50 -14.22 -17.51
C SER A 105 -20.51 -13.34 -18.23
N ASN A 106 -21.61 -12.97 -17.57
CA ASN A 106 -22.67 -12.19 -18.20
C ASN A 106 -22.16 -10.82 -18.65
N TRP A 107 -21.36 -10.20 -17.78
CA TRP A 107 -20.76 -8.91 -18.04
C TRP A 107 -19.82 -8.95 -19.23
N TYR A 108 -18.86 -9.88 -19.24
CA TYR A 108 -17.84 -10.02 -20.29
C TYR A 108 -18.42 -10.33 -21.67
N TYR A 109 -19.48 -11.15 -21.76
CA TYR A 109 -19.99 -11.56 -23.07
C TYR A 109 -21.06 -10.65 -23.65
N SER A 110 -21.79 -9.87 -22.85
CA SER A 110 -23.02 -9.26 -23.37
C SER A 110 -23.41 -7.89 -22.83
N LYS A 111 -22.90 -7.46 -21.66
CA LYS A 111 -23.42 -6.24 -21.02
C LYS A 111 -22.48 -5.05 -21.09
N TYR A 112 -21.16 -5.26 -21.13
CA TYR A 112 -20.20 -4.16 -21.13
C TYR A 112 -20.44 -3.15 -22.28
N ALA A 113 -20.82 -3.63 -23.46
CA ALA A 113 -20.97 -2.80 -24.67
C ALA A 113 -22.16 -1.82 -24.58
N ASP A 114 -23.20 -2.16 -23.82
CA ASP A 114 -24.37 -1.29 -23.58
C ASP A 114 -23.96 0.02 -22.88
N TYR A 115 -22.81 0.03 -22.21
CA TYR A 115 -22.26 1.15 -21.45
C TYR A 115 -21.04 1.80 -22.12
N GLY A 116 -20.73 1.42 -23.36
CA GLY A 116 -19.63 2.00 -24.13
C GLY A 116 -18.23 1.49 -23.76
N PHE A 117 -18.14 0.42 -22.96
CA PHE A 117 -16.87 -0.23 -22.65
C PHE A 117 -16.41 -1.16 -23.78
N SER A 118 -15.16 -1.61 -23.72
CA SER A 118 -14.59 -2.59 -24.65
C SER A 118 -13.98 -3.78 -23.91
N THR A 119 -13.71 -4.89 -24.60
CA THR A 119 -13.08 -6.08 -24.02
C THR A 119 -11.85 -6.55 -24.79
N GLY A 120 -11.01 -7.33 -24.11
CA GLY A 120 -9.85 -7.96 -24.73
C GLY A 120 -8.98 -8.72 -23.72
N THR A 121 -7.83 -9.21 -24.20
CA THR A 121 -6.85 -9.96 -23.39
C THR A 121 -5.50 -9.25 -23.31
N SER A 122 -5.40 -8.04 -23.85
CA SER A 122 -4.18 -7.22 -23.77
C SER A 122 -4.04 -6.64 -22.36
N VAL A 123 -2.79 -6.41 -21.94
CA VAL A 123 -2.48 -5.75 -20.66
C VAL A 123 -3.25 -4.43 -20.59
N PRO A 124 -4.07 -4.20 -19.53
CA PRO A 124 -4.77 -2.94 -19.37
C PRO A 124 -3.77 -1.78 -19.22
N THR A 125 -3.97 -0.70 -19.98
CA THR A 125 -3.24 0.56 -19.82
C THR A 125 -3.99 1.57 -18.95
N GLY A 126 -5.10 1.14 -18.35
CA GLY A 126 -5.96 1.91 -17.47
C GLY A 126 -6.88 0.98 -16.68
N LYS A 127 -7.77 1.56 -15.87
CA LYS A 127 -8.74 0.81 -15.06
C LYS A 127 -9.54 -0.15 -15.93
N ALA A 128 -9.64 -1.37 -15.46
CA ALA A 128 -10.35 -2.43 -16.13
C ALA A 128 -11.06 -3.32 -15.11
N LEU A 129 -11.95 -4.18 -15.58
CA LEU A 129 -12.36 -5.37 -14.83
C LEU A 129 -11.57 -6.56 -15.35
N ALA A 130 -11.15 -7.45 -14.45
CA ALA A 130 -10.84 -8.83 -14.84
C ALA A 130 -12.09 -9.68 -14.61
N CYS A 131 -12.55 -10.35 -15.66
CA CYS A 131 -13.74 -11.18 -15.62
C CYS A 131 -13.37 -12.66 -15.66
N PHE A 132 -14.01 -13.42 -14.78
CA PHE A 132 -13.91 -14.87 -14.71
C PHE A 132 -15.31 -15.48 -14.87
N THR A 133 -15.39 -16.81 -15.00
CA THR A 133 -16.69 -17.47 -15.12
C THR A 133 -17.59 -17.18 -13.94
N ASP A 134 -17.02 -17.21 -12.73
CA ASP A 134 -17.75 -17.14 -11.46
C ASP A 134 -17.35 -15.94 -10.59
N HIS A 135 -16.47 -15.07 -11.09
CA HIS A 135 -15.95 -13.91 -10.35
C HIS A 135 -15.70 -12.68 -11.22
N VAL A 136 -15.65 -11.52 -10.60
CA VAL A 136 -15.24 -10.26 -11.24
C VAL A 136 -14.52 -9.39 -10.22
N LEU A 137 -13.43 -8.78 -10.66
CA LEU A 137 -12.62 -7.88 -9.85
C LEU A 137 -12.18 -6.67 -10.66
N VAL A 138 -11.69 -5.64 -9.98
CA VAL A 138 -11.23 -4.40 -10.60
C VAL A 138 -9.71 -4.36 -10.66
N ILE A 139 -9.16 -4.06 -11.83
CA ILE A 139 -7.75 -3.73 -12.02
C ILE A 139 -7.57 -2.26 -11.65
N GLU A 140 -6.90 -2.04 -10.52
CA GLU A 140 -6.65 -0.70 -10.00
C GLU A 140 -5.35 -0.12 -10.56
N ASN A 141 -4.31 -0.93 -10.73
CA ASN A 141 -3.05 -0.50 -11.35
C ASN A 141 -2.33 -1.67 -12.03
N VAL A 142 -1.49 -1.36 -13.01
CA VAL A 142 -0.52 -2.30 -13.59
C VAL A 142 0.83 -1.60 -13.70
N SER A 143 1.87 -2.16 -13.07
CA SER A 143 3.26 -1.71 -13.19
C SER A 143 4.15 -2.93 -13.44
N GLY A 144 4.74 -2.99 -14.63
CA GLY A 144 5.46 -4.17 -15.11
C GLY A 144 4.55 -5.41 -15.13
N ASP A 145 4.98 -6.46 -14.42
CA ASP A 145 4.18 -7.68 -14.23
C ASP A 145 3.32 -7.65 -12.95
N THR A 146 3.33 -6.56 -12.19
CA THR A 146 2.56 -6.44 -10.96
C THR A 146 1.21 -5.78 -11.22
N TYR A 147 0.14 -6.52 -10.91
CA TYR A 147 -1.25 -6.09 -11.00
C TYR A 147 -1.77 -5.81 -9.60
N THR A 148 -2.18 -4.58 -9.33
CA THR A 148 -2.92 -4.24 -8.11
C THR A 148 -4.41 -4.35 -8.40
N ILE A 149 -5.09 -5.20 -7.63
CA ILE A 149 -6.51 -5.50 -7.80
C ILE A 149 -7.32 -5.09 -6.58
N SER A 150 -8.61 -4.79 -6.79
CA SER A 150 -9.58 -4.63 -5.72
C SER A 150 -10.79 -5.55 -5.96
N GLU A 151 -11.23 -6.25 -4.92
CA GLU A 151 -12.33 -7.21 -5.01
C GLU A 151 -13.17 -7.28 -3.73
N GLY A 152 -14.50 -7.33 -3.89
CA GLY A 152 -15.42 -7.87 -2.88
C GLY A 152 -15.58 -9.38 -3.09
N GLY A 153 -16.33 -10.08 -2.26
CA GLY A 153 -16.51 -11.55 -2.42
C GLY A 153 -15.90 -12.38 -1.31
N MET A 154 -15.06 -11.78 -0.45
CA MET A 154 -14.15 -12.55 0.41
C MET A 154 -14.78 -12.88 1.76
N SER A 155 -14.41 -14.03 2.34
CA SER A 155 -14.98 -14.58 3.58
C SER A 155 -14.84 -13.71 4.83
N SER A 156 -14.00 -12.67 4.76
CA SER A 156 -13.84 -11.63 5.79
C SER A 156 -14.90 -10.52 5.72
N ALA A 157 -15.70 -10.44 4.66
CA ALA A 157 -16.77 -9.45 4.54
C ALA A 157 -17.94 -9.83 5.46
N GLY A 158 -18.44 -8.86 6.24
CA GLY A 158 -19.57 -9.05 7.15
C GLY A 158 -20.87 -8.46 6.60
N SER A 159 -22.00 -8.74 7.23
CA SER A 159 -23.28 -8.06 6.95
C SER A 159 -23.31 -6.62 7.46
N GLU A 160 -22.44 -6.28 8.42
CA GLU A 160 -22.37 -4.97 9.07
C GLU A 160 -21.33 -4.04 8.42
N HIS A 161 -20.33 -4.61 7.74
CA HIS A 161 -19.26 -3.88 7.08
C HIS A 161 -18.82 -4.65 5.82
N GLY A 162 -18.75 -3.97 4.68
CA GLY A 162 -18.20 -4.54 3.46
C GLY A 162 -16.68 -4.59 3.56
N TYR A 163 -16.08 -5.59 2.92
CA TYR A 163 -14.64 -5.73 2.86
C TYR A 163 -14.22 -5.75 1.40
N CYS A 164 -13.39 -4.78 1.03
CA CYS A 164 -12.70 -4.75 -0.25
C CYS A 164 -11.30 -5.30 -0.01
N GLN A 165 -10.98 -6.47 -0.54
CA GLN A 165 -9.61 -6.95 -0.53
C GLN A 165 -8.81 -6.24 -1.61
N ILE A 166 -7.60 -5.80 -1.27
CA ILE A 166 -6.66 -5.22 -2.21
C ILE A 166 -5.38 -6.03 -2.14
N THR A 167 -4.97 -6.58 -3.27
CA THR A 167 -3.76 -7.39 -3.37
C THR A 167 -2.98 -7.02 -4.61
N THR A 168 -1.68 -7.29 -4.57
CA THR A 168 -0.84 -7.33 -5.77
C THR A 168 -0.55 -8.77 -6.14
N MET A 169 -0.50 -9.04 -7.44
CA MET A 169 -0.12 -10.35 -7.97
C MET A 169 0.50 -10.23 -9.36
N SER A 170 1.15 -11.31 -9.80
CA SER A 170 1.64 -11.40 -11.18
C SER A 170 0.46 -11.52 -12.16
N ARG A 171 0.71 -11.23 -13.44
CA ARG A 171 -0.27 -11.51 -14.48
C ARG A 171 -0.62 -13.00 -14.55
N GLU A 172 0.37 -13.86 -14.43
CA GLU A 172 0.21 -15.31 -14.50
C GLU A 172 -0.71 -15.80 -13.36
N ASP A 173 -0.50 -15.33 -12.13
CA ASP A 173 -1.34 -15.68 -10.99
C ASP A 173 -2.77 -15.18 -11.15
N LEU A 174 -2.95 -13.96 -11.68
CA LEU A 174 -4.26 -13.39 -11.94
C LEU A 174 -5.04 -14.21 -12.99
N GLU A 175 -4.42 -14.47 -14.13
CA GLU A 175 -5.08 -15.13 -15.26
C GLU A 175 -5.23 -16.65 -15.06
N SER A 176 -4.44 -17.25 -14.16
CA SER A 176 -4.52 -18.67 -13.78
C SER A 176 -5.43 -18.96 -12.58
N ALA A 177 -6.05 -17.94 -11.97
CA ALA A 177 -6.76 -17.92 -10.68
C ALA A 177 -7.94 -18.91 -10.47
N SER A 178 -8.05 -19.95 -11.29
CA SER A 178 -8.78 -21.19 -10.98
C SER A 178 -8.48 -21.73 -9.57
N THR A 179 -7.27 -21.51 -9.05
CA THR A 179 -6.84 -21.87 -7.69
C THR A 179 -7.48 -21.04 -6.58
N ARG A 180 -8.01 -19.85 -6.89
CA ARG A 180 -8.79 -18.98 -5.97
C ARG A 180 -10.29 -19.27 -6.00
N GLY A 181 -10.72 -20.25 -6.80
CA GLY A 181 -12.13 -20.60 -6.97
C GLY A 181 -12.91 -19.67 -7.90
N TYR A 182 -12.23 -18.85 -8.70
CA TYR A 182 -12.86 -17.85 -9.58
C TYR A 182 -13.43 -18.44 -10.88
N GLY A 183 -13.10 -19.70 -11.15
CA GLY A 183 -13.37 -20.37 -12.41
C GLY A 183 -12.41 -19.92 -13.51
N SER A 184 -12.82 -19.97 -14.77
CA SER A 184 -11.94 -19.69 -15.91
C SER A 184 -11.82 -18.19 -16.16
N PHE A 185 -10.60 -17.70 -16.38
CA PHE A 185 -10.37 -16.32 -16.83
C PHE A 185 -10.95 -16.11 -18.23
N LEU A 186 -11.72 -15.04 -18.41
CA LEU A 186 -12.40 -14.73 -19.67
C LEU A 186 -11.68 -13.62 -20.44
N GLY A 187 -11.13 -12.63 -19.71
CA GLY A 187 -10.47 -11.46 -20.25
C GLY A 187 -10.74 -10.21 -19.43
N TYR A 188 -10.37 -9.07 -19.99
CA TYR A 188 -10.56 -7.76 -19.40
C TYR A 188 -11.72 -7.00 -20.05
N VAL A 189 -12.42 -6.20 -19.24
CA VAL A 189 -13.32 -5.14 -19.71
C VAL A 189 -12.64 -3.80 -19.43
N TYR A 190 -12.27 -3.04 -20.46
CA TYR A 190 -11.58 -1.76 -20.32
C TYR A 190 -12.59 -0.63 -20.08
N LEU A 191 -12.37 0.15 -19.01
CA LEU A 191 -13.32 1.17 -18.55
C LEU A 191 -13.10 2.54 -19.19
N GLY A 192 -12.04 2.71 -19.99
CA GLY A 192 -11.70 4.01 -20.59
C GLY A 192 -11.21 5.06 -19.58
N VAL A 193 -10.93 4.64 -18.35
CA VAL A 193 -10.33 5.46 -17.30
C VAL A 193 -8.86 5.09 -17.24
N ASN A 194 -7.95 6.05 -17.44
CA ASN A 194 -6.53 5.79 -17.29
C ASN A 194 -6.22 5.35 -15.85
N PHE A 195 -5.12 4.63 -15.64
CA PHE A 195 -4.60 4.51 -14.28
C PHE A 195 -4.42 5.92 -13.72
N PRO A 196 -4.48 6.12 -12.39
CA PRO A 196 -4.02 7.37 -11.85
C PRO A 196 -2.59 7.58 -12.38
N SER A 197 -2.44 8.49 -13.36
CA SER A 197 -1.23 9.27 -13.44
C SER A 197 -1.07 9.81 -12.03
N CYS A 198 0.13 9.71 -11.46
CA CYS A 198 0.48 10.71 -10.48
C CYS A 198 0.25 12.02 -11.26
N GLU A 199 -0.83 12.77 -11.03
CA GLU A 199 -0.88 14.11 -11.60
C GLU A 199 0.30 14.84 -10.98
N SER A 200 0.94 15.76 -11.72
CA SER A 200 1.99 16.58 -11.14
C SER A 200 1.43 17.20 -9.86
N GLY A 201 1.99 16.84 -8.71
CA GLY A 201 1.20 16.82 -7.49
C GLY A 201 2.04 16.99 -6.25
N SER A 202 1.46 17.65 -5.26
CA SER A 202 2.09 17.88 -3.98
C SER A 202 2.18 16.58 -3.19
N MET A 203 3.39 16.25 -2.75
CA MET A 203 3.63 15.17 -1.79
C MET A 203 3.55 15.74 -0.39
N PHE A 204 2.55 15.27 0.37
CA PHE A 204 2.30 15.65 1.74
C PHE A 204 3.23 14.88 2.67
N ARG A 205 3.83 15.57 3.64
CA ARG A 205 4.61 14.98 4.72
C ARG A 205 3.81 15.00 6.01
N LEU A 206 3.79 13.84 6.68
CA LEU A 206 3.15 13.67 7.97
C LEU A 206 4.13 13.06 8.95
N TYR A 207 4.08 13.50 10.20
CA TYR A 207 4.91 13.00 11.29
C TYR A 207 4.06 12.25 12.32
N ASN A 208 4.48 11.04 12.68
CA ASN A 208 3.88 10.26 13.75
C ASN A 208 4.61 10.54 15.08
N PRO A 209 4.01 11.24 16.05
CA PRO A 209 4.67 11.54 17.32
C PRO A 209 4.93 10.32 18.20
N ASN A 210 4.31 9.16 17.93
CA ASN A 210 4.46 7.95 18.72
C ASN A 210 5.62 7.07 18.24
N SER A 211 5.82 6.96 16.92
CA SER A 211 6.90 6.14 16.34
C SER A 211 8.11 6.96 15.90
N GLY A 212 7.95 8.26 15.65
CA GLY A 212 8.97 9.09 15.01
C GLY A 212 9.02 8.96 13.48
N GLU A 213 8.11 8.17 12.89
CA GLU A 213 8.03 7.97 11.44
C GLU A 213 7.58 9.24 10.72
N HIS A 214 8.18 9.47 9.55
CA HIS A 214 7.64 10.39 8.55
C HIS A 214 6.99 9.59 7.42
N PHE A 215 5.75 9.94 7.08
CA PHE A 215 4.98 9.36 6.00
C PHE A 215 4.79 10.36 4.87
N TYR A 216 4.89 9.87 3.64
CA TYR A 216 4.81 10.67 2.41
C TYR A 216 3.73 10.13 1.49
N THR A 217 2.84 11.02 1.03
CA THR A 217 1.73 10.64 0.16
C THR A 217 1.29 11.74 -0.80
N ALA A 218 0.88 11.36 -2.01
CA ALA A 218 0.17 12.20 -2.96
C ALA A 218 -1.34 12.35 -2.60
N SER A 219 -1.85 11.49 -1.73
CA SER A 219 -3.27 11.37 -1.42
C SER A 219 -3.67 12.34 -0.31
N SER A 220 -4.51 13.32 -0.65
CA SER A 220 -5.12 14.19 0.35
C SER A 220 -5.99 13.40 1.34
N SER A 221 -6.61 12.30 0.90
CA SER A 221 -7.41 11.44 1.77
C SER A 221 -6.56 10.67 2.78
N GLU A 222 -5.39 10.13 2.40
CA GLU A 222 -4.46 9.50 3.36
C GLU A 222 -3.99 10.52 4.38
N ARG A 223 -3.59 11.71 3.91
CA ARG A 223 -3.19 12.83 4.79
C ARG A 223 -4.29 13.13 5.81
N ASP A 224 -5.51 13.35 5.35
CA ASP A 224 -6.61 13.77 6.22
C ASP A 224 -6.98 12.67 7.23
N ASN A 225 -6.97 11.40 6.82
CA ASN A 225 -7.20 10.28 7.71
C ASN A 225 -6.11 10.12 8.78
N LEU A 226 -4.83 10.26 8.39
CA LEU A 226 -3.71 10.17 9.33
C LEU A 226 -3.75 11.31 10.36
N VAL A 227 -4.15 12.51 9.95
CA VAL A 227 -4.38 13.64 10.87
C VAL A 227 -5.48 13.30 11.89
N VAL A 228 -6.58 12.68 11.47
CA VAL A 228 -7.63 12.19 12.39
C VAL A 228 -7.06 11.12 13.35
N CYS A 229 -6.15 10.28 12.88
CA CYS A 229 -5.44 9.29 13.69
C CYS A 229 -4.33 9.88 14.59
N GLY A 230 -4.18 11.21 14.64
CA GLY A 230 -3.24 11.89 15.54
C GLY A 230 -1.85 12.14 14.96
N TRP A 231 -1.65 11.94 13.66
CA TRP A 231 -0.42 12.35 12.99
C TRP A 231 -0.41 13.87 12.78
N THR A 232 0.78 14.46 12.73
CA THR A 232 0.96 15.88 12.46
C THR A 232 1.20 16.08 10.97
N TYR A 233 0.33 16.83 10.29
CA TYR A 233 0.59 17.27 8.92
C TYR A 233 1.61 18.40 8.91
N GLU A 234 2.74 18.20 8.23
CA GLU A 234 3.86 19.14 8.20
C GLU A 234 3.90 19.98 6.92
N GLY A 235 2.96 19.76 6.00
CA GLY A 235 2.88 20.50 4.75
C GLY A 235 3.24 19.68 3.52
N VAL A 236 3.42 20.39 2.41
CA VAL A 236 3.92 19.83 1.16
C VAL A 236 5.44 19.73 1.26
N ALA A 237 5.99 18.52 1.20
CA ALA A 237 7.43 18.32 1.25
C ALA A 237 8.10 18.51 -0.12
N TRP A 238 7.44 18.16 -1.22
CA TRP A 238 7.87 18.47 -2.59
C TRP A 238 6.70 18.35 -3.57
N ASN A 239 6.90 18.72 -4.83
CA ASN A 239 6.01 18.37 -5.92
C ASN A 239 6.66 17.28 -6.77
N ALA A 240 5.90 16.22 -7.09
CA ALA A 240 6.35 15.17 -8.00
C ALA A 240 5.86 15.43 -9.43
N PRO A 241 6.62 15.07 -10.48
CA PRO A 241 6.17 15.12 -11.86
C PRO A 241 5.03 14.13 -12.12
N SER A 242 4.28 14.37 -13.20
CA SER A 242 3.18 13.48 -13.56
C SER A 242 3.62 12.14 -14.15
N SER A 243 4.85 12.11 -14.66
CA SER A 243 5.50 10.95 -15.25
C SER A 243 6.99 11.03 -15.00
N GLY A 244 7.66 9.88 -14.96
CA GLY A 244 9.11 9.82 -14.79
C GLY A 244 9.53 8.44 -14.34
N TYR A 245 10.62 8.36 -13.59
CA TYR A 245 11.02 7.09 -12.99
C TYR A 245 10.13 6.76 -11.79
N GLU A 246 9.70 5.51 -11.64
CA GLU A 246 8.81 5.10 -10.55
C GLU A 246 9.51 5.22 -9.19
N VAL A 247 8.80 5.72 -8.18
CA VAL A 247 9.18 5.59 -6.76
C VAL A 247 8.21 4.62 -6.10
N TYR A 248 8.71 3.45 -5.74
CA TYR A 248 7.99 2.36 -5.11
C TYR A 248 7.73 2.65 -3.64
N ARG A 249 6.50 2.42 -3.16
CA ARG A 249 6.12 2.47 -1.75
C ARG A 249 5.99 1.05 -1.20
N LEU A 250 6.61 0.79 -0.06
CA LEU A 250 6.52 -0.48 0.65
C LEU A 250 6.12 -0.23 2.10
N TYR A 251 5.33 -1.14 2.66
CA TYR A 251 4.92 -1.13 4.06
C TYR A 251 5.47 -2.37 4.78
N ASN A 252 6.04 -2.16 5.95
CA ASN A 252 6.49 -3.24 6.83
C ASN A 252 5.38 -3.60 7.83
N PRO A 253 4.69 -4.75 7.68
CA PRO A 253 3.63 -5.12 8.61
C PRO A 253 4.11 -5.45 10.02
N ASN A 254 5.41 -5.71 10.22
CA ASN A 254 5.97 -6.04 11.52
C ASN A 254 6.41 -4.80 12.31
N GLY A 255 6.96 -3.79 11.62
CA GLY A 255 7.41 -2.52 12.20
C GLY A 255 6.38 -1.40 12.11
N GLY A 256 5.42 -1.51 11.20
CA GLY A 256 4.44 -0.46 10.93
C GLY A 256 5.00 0.73 10.15
N ASP A 257 6.21 0.64 9.59
CA ASP A 257 6.88 1.73 8.87
C ASP A 257 6.83 1.57 7.34
N HIS A 258 6.95 2.71 6.65
CA HIS A 258 6.99 2.77 5.19
C HIS A 258 8.41 3.01 4.65
N HIS A 259 8.68 2.43 3.48
CA HIS A 259 9.89 2.66 2.72
C HIS A 259 9.58 3.13 1.31
N TYR A 260 10.45 3.98 0.77
CA TYR A 260 10.29 4.57 -0.56
C TYR A 260 11.59 4.43 -1.35
N THR A 261 11.53 3.83 -2.53
CA THR A 261 12.73 3.57 -3.33
C THR A 261 12.48 3.60 -4.83
N MET A 262 13.48 4.05 -5.58
CA MET A 262 13.51 3.89 -7.04
C MET A 262 14.12 2.55 -7.48
N SER A 263 14.74 1.77 -6.58
CA SER A 263 15.36 0.49 -6.93
C SER A 263 14.32 -0.62 -6.92
N ALA A 264 14.10 -1.23 -8.08
CA ALA A 264 13.27 -2.42 -8.22
C ALA A 264 13.89 -3.61 -7.46
N GLU A 265 15.22 -3.70 -7.40
CA GLU A 265 15.93 -4.74 -6.66
C GLU A 265 15.74 -4.61 -5.16
N GLU A 266 15.79 -3.39 -4.61
CA GLU A 266 15.50 -3.13 -3.20
C GLU A 266 14.05 -3.45 -2.87
N ARG A 267 13.10 -3.05 -3.74
CA ARG A 267 11.69 -3.41 -3.62
C ARG A 267 11.53 -4.93 -3.56
N ASP A 268 12.07 -5.66 -4.53
CA ASP A 268 11.90 -7.12 -4.64
C ASP A 268 12.55 -7.87 -3.48
N TRP A 269 13.70 -7.37 -3.00
CA TRP A 269 14.36 -7.90 -1.81
C TRP A 269 13.52 -7.71 -0.55
N LEU A 270 12.94 -6.51 -0.34
CA LEU A 270 12.05 -6.23 0.79
C LEU A 270 10.77 -7.07 0.73
N ILE A 271 10.17 -7.25 -0.46
CA ILE A 271 9.06 -8.18 -0.67
C ILE A 271 9.46 -9.59 -0.21
N GLY A 272 10.64 -10.07 -0.60
CA GLY A 272 11.18 -11.36 -0.16
C GLY A 272 11.36 -11.48 1.37
N LEU A 273 11.51 -10.36 2.07
CA LEU A 273 11.55 -10.29 3.53
C LEU A 273 10.17 -10.14 4.20
N GLY A 274 9.09 -10.16 3.41
CA GLY A 274 7.72 -10.05 3.91
C GLY A 274 7.20 -8.62 4.00
N TRP A 275 7.88 -7.64 3.42
CA TRP A 275 7.30 -6.30 3.23
C TRP A 275 6.23 -6.35 2.16
N ARG A 276 5.28 -5.45 2.29
CA ARG A 276 4.11 -5.34 1.43
C ARG A 276 4.34 -4.24 0.41
N TYR A 277 4.43 -4.59 -0.86
CA TYR A 277 4.55 -3.60 -1.93
C TYR A 277 3.22 -2.90 -2.18
N GLU A 278 3.15 -1.59 -2.00
CA GLU A 278 1.89 -0.84 -2.11
C GLU A 278 1.71 -0.17 -3.48
N GLY A 279 2.64 -0.39 -4.40
CA GLY A 279 2.62 0.20 -5.73
C GLY A 279 3.59 1.37 -5.88
N VAL A 280 3.43 2.10 -6.98
CA VAL A 280 4.14 3.35 -7.26
C VAL A 280 3.46 4.47 -6.51
N GLY A 281 4.17 5.11 -5.58
CA GLY A 281 3.64 6.25 -4.80
C GLY A 281 3.63 7.55 -5.61
N TRP A 282 4.70 7.79 -6.36
CA TRP A 282 4.87 8.95 -7.26
C TRP A 282 6.01 8.69 -8.26
N HIS A 283 6.29 9.67 -9.11
CA HIS A 283 7.41 9.63 -10.04
C HIS A 283 8.55 10.56 -9.64
N SER A 284 9.76 10.20 -10.03
CA SER A 284 10.98 10.99 -9.94
C SER A 284 11.19 11.77 -11.24
N ASP A 285 11.59 13.03 -11.12
CA ASP A 285 11.84 13.91 -12.26
C ASP A 285 13.03 13.47 -13.10
N THR A 286 12.76 13.18 -14.38
CA THR A 286 13.78 12.81 -15.37
C THR A 286 14.76 13.95 -15.68
N ALA A 287 14.35 15.21 -15.47
CA ALA A 287 15.23 16.37 -15.61
C ALA A 287 16.13 16.59 -14.37
N GLN A 288 15.90 15.82 -13.29
CA GLN A 288 16.65 15.89 -12.04
C GLN A 288 16.65 17.28 -11.41
N THR A 289 15.49 17.96 -11.41
CA THR A 289 15.37 19.37 -11.01
C THR A 289 15.71 19.60 -9.54
N THR A 290 15.05 18.90 -8.62
CA THR A 290 15.22 19.11 -7.17
C THR A 290 15.58 17.80 -6.48
N PRO A 291 16.79 17.62 -5.89
CA PRO A 291 17.17 16.37 -5.25
C PRO A 291 16.45 16.16 -3.92
N LEU A 292 16.06 14.91 -3.63
CA LEU A 292 15.63 14.47 -2.31
C LEU A 292 16.68 13.55 -1.70
N TYR A 293 17.20 13.96 -0.55
CA TYR A 293 18.18 13.21 0.22
C TYR A 293 17.49 12.11 1.02
N ARG A 294 18.00 10.89 0.92
CA ARG A 294 17.58 9.72 1.69
C ARG A 294 18.53 9.52 2.86
N LEU A 295 17.99 9.46 4.06
CA LEU A 295 18.75 9.25 5.28
C LEU A 295 18.24 8.03 6.03
N TYR A 296 19.17 7.25 6.59
CA TYR A 296 18.87 6.08 7.40
C TYR A 296 19.31 6.28 8.85
N ASN A 297 18.42 6.00 9.80
CA ASN A 297 18.71 6.00 11.23
C ASN A 297 19.02 4.57 11.70
N PRO A 298 20.29 4.22 11.95
CA PRO A 298 20.67 2.89 12.42
C PRO A 298 20.20 2.56 13.84
N ASN A 299 19.66 3.55 14.57
CA ASN A 299 19.20 3.40 15.95
C ASN A 299 17.67 3.39 16.08
N ALA A 300 16.94 3.52 14.96
CA ALA A 300 15.48 3.51 14.97
C ALA A 300 14.94 2.07 14.96
N GLU A 301 13.94 1.79 15.79
CA GLU A 301 13.19 0.53 15.73
C GLU A 301 12.20 0.52 14.56
N THR A 302 11.60 1.68 14.26
CA THR A 302 10.64 1.92 13.16
C THR A 302 10.83 3.34 12.63
N GLY A 303 10.33 3.64 11.43
CA GLY A 303 10.49 4.99 10.84
C GLY A 303 11.95 5.31 10.55
N SER A 304 12.71 4.29 10.14
CA SER A 304 14.16 4.36 10.05
C SER A 304 14.68 5.20 8.89
N HIS A 305 13.82 5.60 7.95
CA HIS A 305 14.22 6.40 6.80
C HIS A 305 13.56 7.79 6.79
N HIS A 306 14.32 8.80 6.35
CA HIS A 306 13.84 10.16 6.14
C HIS A 306 14.19 10.66 4.74
N TYR A 307 13.30 11.48 4.18
CA TYR A 307 13.42 11.99 2.81
C TYR A 307 13.18 13.50 2.81
N THR A 308 14.14 14.26 2.30
CA THR A 308 14.06 15.73 2.37
C THR A 308 14.73 16.44 1.23
N MET A 309 14.17 17.58 0.81
CA MET A 309 14.85 18.54 -0.07
C MET A 309 15.80 19.47 0.70
N SER A 310 15.66 19.56 2.03
CA SER A 310 16.46 20.48 2.85
C SER A 310 17.83 19.88 3.14
N VAL A 311 18.85 20.57 2.65
CA VAL A 311 20.25 20.29 2.99
C VAL A 311 20.50 20.46 4.47
N GLU A 312 19.88 21.46 5.09
CA GLU A 312 20.02 21.76 6.52
C GLU A 312 19.41 20.65 7.40
N GLU A 313 18.23 20.13 7.03
CA GLU A 313 17.60 19.01 7.73
C GLU A 313 18.46 17.74 7.60
N ARG A 314 18.97 17.46 6.39
CA ARG A 314 19.91 16.35 6.15
C ARG A 314 21.15 16.47 7.02
N ASP A 315 21.85 17.61 6.96
CA ASP A 315 23.10 17.82 7.67
C ASP A 315 22.90 17.79 9.20
N GLY A 316 21.75 18.28 9.68
CA GLY A 316 21.33 18.17 11.07
C GLY A 316 21.15 16.72 11.52
N LEU A 317 20.48 15.89 10.73
CA LEU A 317 20.27 14.47 11.03
C LEU A 317 21.60 13.69 10.98
N VAL A 318 22.47 13.98 10.02
CA VAL A 318 23.82 13.40 9.94
C VAL A 318 24.64 13.75 11.19
N ALA A 319 24.58 14.99 11.66
CA ALA A 319 25.23 15.40 12.91
C ALA A 319 24.68 14.66 14.15
N LEU A 320 23.43 14.18 14.09
CA LEU A 320 22.79 13.35 15.11
C LEU A 320 23.08 11.84 14.92
N GLY A 321 23.92 11.46 13.96
CA GLY A 321 24.36 10.08 13.75
C GLY A 321 23.53 9.28 12.74
N TRP A 322 22.70 9.94 11.93
CA TRP A 322 22.04 9.31 10.78
C TRP A 322 23.05 9.12 9.65
N ASN A 323 22.84 8.09 8.84
CA ASN A 323 23.62 7.84 7.63
C ASN A 323 22.98 8.56 6.45
N ASP A 324 23.74 9.40 5.76
CA ASP A 324 23.36 9.95 4.45
C ASP A 324 23.56 8.85 3.40
N GLU A 325 22.46 8.42 2.78
CA GLU A 325 22.46 7.41 1.72
C GLU A 325 22.46 8.02 0.32
N GLY A 326 22.57 9.36 0.23
CA GLY A 326 22.62 10.12 -1.01
C GLY A 326 21.23 10.51 -1.52
N ILE A 327 21.11 10.68 -2.83
CA ILE A 327 19.87 11.11 -3.47
C ILE A 327 18.98 9.89 -3.70
N GLY A 328 17.79 9.89 -3.09
CA GLY A 328 16.78 8.87 -3.32
C GLY A 328 16.08 9.04 -4.66
N TRP A 329 15.65 10.26 -4.98
CA TRP A 329 14.99 10.64 -6.23
C TRP A 329 14.97 12.16 -6.42
N TYR A 330 14.29 12.64 -7.48
CA TYR A 330 14.15 14.07 -7.78
C TYR A 330 12.68 14.51 -7.84
N GLY A 331 12.38 15.68 -7.30
CA GLY A 331 11.11 16.40 -7.46
C GLY A 331 11.22 17.51 -8.51
N LEU A 332 10.11 18.24 -8.68
CA LEU A 332 9.99 19.46 -9.50
C LEU A 332 10.52 20.71 -8.78
#